data_AF-A0A2G5V0V0-F1
#
_entry.id   AF-A0A2G5V0V0-F1
#
_cell.length_a   1.000
_cell.length_b   1.000
_cell.length_c   1.000
_cell.angle_alpha   90.00
_cell.angle_beta   90.00
_cell.angle_gamma   90.00
#
_symmetry.space_group_name_H-M   'P 1'
#
loop_
_entity.id
_entity.type
_entity.pdbx_description
1 polymer ?
#
loop_
_entity_poly.entity_id
_entity_poly.type
_entity_poly.pdbx_seq_one_letter_code
_entity_poly.pdbx_strand_id
1 'polypeptide(L)'
;MYSNKSLQRRRRQQVTESLSEEKFSNSLIRLNGQSLLDTTGNNTTTRNNSSDVVIVIMEGRGSSEGQIGIAMHDVRHPEINLCEFVDSREYATLKTMINVHEAYDIVIQNGNEERGATKLLGEALMTAFPDASLQSIHAKYFKPERGQSQLESLMNAEVSTVSEGCFRRSLALGALAVLLKYIHETRCVFFRVKSLRIKEMGVNDTCMIDFVSWESLEIIDKDDASVGHREFSKLRN
;
A
#
# COMPACT_ATOMS: atom_id res chain seq x y z
N MET A 1 27.95 37.04 -16.43
CA MET A 1 26.79 36.42 -17.10
C MET A 1 26.55 35.04 -16.49
N TYR A 2 25.65 34.92 -15.51
CA TYR A 2 25.32 33.63 -14.88
C TYR A 2 24.45 32.78 -15.81
N SER A 3 24.75 31.47 -15.83
CA SER A 3 24.35 30.49 -16.84
C SER A 3 22.84 30.21 -16.90
N ASN A 4 22.20 30.50 -18.04
CA ASN A 4 20.81 30.15 -18.37
C ASN A 4 20.56 28.63 -18.51
N LYS A 5 21.61 27.80 -18.53
CA LYS A 5 21.48 26.35 -18.75
C LYS A 5 20.87 25.61 -17.55
N SER A 6 21.08 26.10 -16.33
CA SER A 6 20.52 25.48 -15.11
C SER A 6 19.01 25.71 -15.00
N LEU A 7 18.55 26.92 -15.34
CA LEU A 7 17.13 27.28 -15.40
C LEU A 7 16.39 26.47 -16.48
N GLN A 8 16.98 26.32 -17.68
CA GLN A 8 16.39 25.49 -18.73
C GLN A 8 16.33 23.99 -18.37
N ARG A 9 17.33 23.46 -17.66
CA ARG A 9 17.31 22.08 -17.14
C ARG A 9 16.20 21.89 -16.10
N ARG A 10 16.06 22.79 -15.14
CA ARG A 10 14.98 22.77 -14.14
C ARG A 10 13.61 22.81 -14.80
N ARG A 11 13.40 23.72 -15.77
CA ARG A 11 12.13 23.85 -16.49
C ARG A 11 11.77 22.59 -17.29
N ARG A 12 12.76 21.94 -17.92
CA ARG A 12 12.57 20.65 -18.61
C ARG A 12 12.27 19.50 -17.66
N GLN A 13 12.95 19.43 -16.52
CA GLN A 13 12.66 18.46 -15.46
C GLN A 13 11.23 18.60 -14.96
N GLN A 14 10.81 19.83 -14.66
CA GLN A 14 9.48 20.15 -14.15
C GLN A 14 8.37 19.77 -15.15
N VAL A 15 8.57 20.04 -16.44
CA VAL A 15 7.62 19.64 -17.51
C VAL A 15 7.60 18.11 -17.70
N THR A 16 8.73 17.43 -17.49
CA THR A 16 8.80 15.96 -17.62
C THR A 16 8.14 15.27 -16.43
N GLU A 17 8.31 15.81 -15.22
CA GLU A 17 7.65 15.35 -14.00
C GLU A 17 6.14 15.52 -14.12
N SER A 18 5.64 16.69 -14.51
CA SER A 18 4.20 16.95 -14.68
C SER A 18 3.56 16.04 -15.74
N LEU A 19 4.24 15.81 -16.87
CA LEU A 19 3.78 14.86 -17.89
C LEU A 19 3.81 13.40 -17.40
N SER A 20 4.68 13.06 -16.45
CA SER A 20 4.75 11.73 -15.85
C SER A 20 3.67 11.52 -14.78
N GLU A 21 3.25 12.61 -14.12
CA GLU A 21 2.17 12.68 -13.12
C GLU A 21 0.82 12.49 -13.81
N GLU A 22 0.50 13.30 -14.83
CA GLU A 22 -0.73 13.14 -15.63
C GLU A 22 -0.86 11.72 -16.22
N LYS A 23 0.25 11.13 -16.69
CA LYS A 23 0.25 9.76 -17.20
C LYS A 23 -0.05 8.72 -16.13
N PHE A 24 0.37 8.95 -14.88
CA PHE A 24 0.15 8.02 -13.77
C PHE A 24 -1.31 8.03 -13.33
N SER A 25 -1.88 9.21 -13.09
CA SER A 25 -3.27 9.36 -12.69
C SER A 25 -4.23 8.79 -13.76
N ASN A 26 -3.91 9.00 -15.04
CA ASN A 26 -4.65 8.39 -16.16
C ASN A 26 -4.48 6.86 -16.29
N SER A 27 -3.51 6.27 -15.59
CA SER A 27 -3.27 4.81 -15.61
C SER A 27 -3.95 4.07 -14.46
N LEU A 28 -4.61 4.80 -13.53
CA LEU A 28 -5.42 4.21 -12.47
C LEU A 28 -6.77 3.76 -13.04
N ILE A 29 -7.12 2.50 -12.81
CA ILE A 29 -8.38 1.91 -13.25
C ILE A 29 -9.10 1.38 -12.01
N ARG A 30 -10.26 1.95 -11.68
CA ARG A 30 -11.11 1.46 -10.59
C ARG A 30 -11.70 0.09 -10.96
N LEU A 31 -11.60 -0.87 -10.05
CA LEU A 31 -12.12 -2.22 -10.22
C LEU A 31 -13.48 -2.41 -9.52
N ASN A 32 -13.75 -1.67 -8.44
CA ASN A 32 -15.06 -1.65 -7.79
C ASN A 32 -15.62 -0.22 -7.64
N GLY A 33 -16.94 -0.14 -7.46
CA GLY A 33 -17.77 1.04 -7.75
C GLY A 33 -17.89 2.11 -6.66
N GLN A 34 -17.11 2.07 -5.58
CA GLN A 34 -17.19 3.12 -4.56
C GLN A 34 -16.18 4.23 -4.81
N SER A 35 -16.69 5.44 -5.07
CA SER A 35 -15.89 6.61 -5.37
C SER A 35 -15.37 7.27 -4.10
N LEU A 36 -14.04 7.38 -3.96
CA LEU A 36 -13.38 8.24 -2.95
C LEU A 36 -13.77 9.73 -3.05
N LEU A 37 -14.61 10.13 -4.02
CA LEU A 37 -15.00 11.52 -4.29
C LEU A 37 -16.51 11.78 -4.30
N ASP A 38 -17.36 10.80 -3.94
CA ASP A 38 -18.81 11.05 -3.79
C ASP A 38 -19.15 11.66 -2.43
N THR A 39 -18.42 12.70 -2.02
CA THR A 39 -18.77 13.59 -0.90
C THR A 39 -18.86 15.02 -1.42
N THR A 40 -19.81 15.26 -2.32
CA THR A 40 -20.39 16.59 -2.50
C THR A 40 -21.84 16.52 -2.08
N GLY A 41 -22.07 16.77 -0.79
CA GLY A 41 -23.40 16.79 -0.18
C GLY A 41 -23.27 16.89 1.33
N ASN A 42 -23.54 18.08 1.87
CA ASN A 42 -23.63 18.33 3.31
C ASN A 42 -24.44 17.22 3.99
N ASN A 43 -23.89 16.59 5.03
CA ASN A 43 -24.61 16.13 6.22
C ASN A 43 -23.62 15.73 7.33
N THR A 44 -23.82 16.30 8.50
CA THR A 44 -23.18 15.97 9.77
C THR A 44 -23.68 14.60 10.23
N THR A 45 -23.04 13.52 9.80
CA THR A 45 -23.27 12.17 10.36
C THR A 45 -21.96 11.39 10.33
N THR A 46 -21.41 11.16 11.52
CA THR A 46 -20.48 10.07 11.88
C THR A 46 -19.52 9.61 10.78
N ARG A 47 -18.30 10.18 10.77
CA ARG A 47 -17.13 9.47 10.25
C ARG A 47 -16.96 8.23 11.13
N ASN A 48 -17.65 7.14 10.80
CA ASN A 48 -17.25 5.82 11.29
C ASN A 48 -15.80 5.66 10.85
N ASN A 49 -14.90 5.34 11.79
CA ASN A 49 -13.45 5.26 11.59
C ASN A 49 -13.09 4.44 10.33
N SER A 50 -13.05 5.09 9.18
CA SER A 50 -12.57 4.51 7.94
C SER A 50 -11.05 4.54 8.03
N SER A 51 -10.43 3.37 8.12
CA SER A 51 -8.97 3.30 8.18
C SER A 51 -8.34 4.03 6.98
N ASP A 52 -7.36 4.87 7.25
CA ASP A 52 -6.60 5.67 6.26
C ASP A 52 -5.41 4.88 5.68
N VAL A 53 -5.47 3.55 5.74
CA VAL A 53 -4.40 2.67 5.29
C VAL A 53 -4.53 2.42 3.79
N VAL A 54 -3.49 2.81 3.06
CA VAL A 54 -3.30 2.47 1.65
C VAL A 54 -2.38 1.26 1.56
N ILE A 55 -2.79 0.23 0.80
CA ILE A 55 -1.97 -0.93 0.47
C ILE A 55 -1.73 -1.01 -1.03
N VAL A 56 -0.47 -1.16 -1.43
CA VAL A 56 -0.08 -1.47 -2.81
C VAL A 56 0.42 -2.89 -2.88
N ILE A 57 -0.07 -3.64 -3.86
CA ILE A 57 0.19 -5.08 -4.04
C ILE A 57 0.79 -5.32 -5.42
N MET A 58 1.93 -6.02 -5.44
CA MET A 58 2.63 -6.48 -6.63
C MET A 58 2.71 -8.01 -6.61
N GLU A 59 2.18 -8.66 -7.65
CA GLU A 59 2.24 -10.11 -7.80
C GLU A 59 3.40 -10.51 -8.73
N GLY A 60 4.22 -11.45 -8.27
CA GLY A 60 5.33 -11.99 -9.03
C GLY A 60 4.88 -12.84 -10.21
N ARG A 61 5.73 -12.90 -11.24
CA ARG A 61 5.49 -13.68 -12.47
C ARG A 61 6.71 -14.55 -12.79
N GLY A 62 6.51 -15.64 -13.53
CA GLY A 62 7.60 -16.51 -13.97
C GLY A 62 8.27 -17.21 -12.78
N SER A 63 9.57 -16.99 -12.58
CA SER A 63 10.31 -17.58 -11.45
C SER A 63 9.85 -17.11 -10.07
N SER A 64 9.06 -16.03 -10.01
CA SER A 64 8.47 -15.47 -8.78
C SER A 64 6.96 -15.64 -8.73
N GLU A 65 6.37 -16.52 -9.56
CA GLU A 65 4.93 -16.79 -9.52
C GLU A 65 4.49 -17.26 -8.13
N GLY A 66 3.36 -16.74 -7.64
CA GLY A 66 2.86 -16.98 -6.28
C GLY A 66 3.54 -16.15 -5.19
N GLN A 67 4.56 -15.36 -5.51
CA GLN A 67 5.12 -14.37 -4.59
C GLN A 67 4.31 -13.08 -4.64
N ILE A 68 4.09 -12.48 -3.48
CA ILE A 68 3.38 -11.23 -3.28
C ILE A 68 4.31 -10.25 -2.58
N GLY A 69 4.50 -9.08 -3.17
CA GLY A 69 5.13 -7.93 -2.53
C GLY A 69 4.08 -6.89 -2.16
N ILE A 70 4.14 -6.40 -0.93
CA ILE A 70 3.25 -5.33 -0.44
C ILE A 70 4.05 -4.15 0.11
N ALA A 71 3.47 -2.97 -0.04
CA ALA A 71 3.86 -1.77 0.67
C ALA A 71 2.60 -1.09 1.23
N MET A 72 2.61 -0.77 2.52
CA MET A 72 1.46 -0.17 3.21
C MET A 72 1.84 1.11 3.93
N HIS A 73 0.91 2.06 3.97
CA HIS A 73 1.05 3.31 4.70
C HIS A 73 -0.27 3.71 5.34
N ASP A 74 -0.24 3.95 6.65
CA ASP A 74 -1.30 4.67 7.36
C ASP A 74 -1.02 6.16 7.26
N VAL A 75 -1.88 6.93 6.59
CA VAL A 75 -1.66 8.38 6.38
C VAL A 75 -1.54 9.16 7.70
N ARG A 76 -2.01 8.60 8.82
CA ARG A 76 -1.91 9.20 10.15
C ARG A 76 -0.53 9.09 10.77
N HIS A 77 0.32 8.19 10.26
CA HIS A 77 1.63 7.87 10.83
C HIS A 77 2.73 7.92 9.75
N PRO A 78 3.91 8.53 9.99
CA PRO A 78 5.01 8.55 9.02
C PRO A 78 5.75 7.21 8.96
N GLU A 79 5.01 6.12 8.84
CA GLU A 79 5.47 4.74 8.79
C GLU A 79 5.06 4.08 7.49
N ILE A 80 5.98 3.34 6.88
CA ILE A 80 5.69 2.44 5.77
C ILE A 80 6.11 1.03 6.16
N ASN A 81 5.20 0.09 5.93
CA ASN A 81 5.43 -1.33 6.17
C ASN A 81 5.66 -2.05 4.83
N LEU A 82 6.74 -2.82 4.74
CA LEU A 82 7.14 -3.58 3.55
C LEU A 82 7.12 -5.07 3.87
N CYS A 83 6.54 -5.88 2.99
CA CYS A 83 6.56 -7.33 3.13
C CYS A 83 6.64 -8.00 1.76
N GLU A 84 7.32 -9.15 1.69
CA GLU A 84 7.35 -10.00 0.51
C GLU A 84 7.28 -11.46 0.97
N PHE A 85 6.36 -12.23 0.39
CA PHE A 85 6.08 -13.60 0.83
C PHE A 85 5.51 -14.45 -0.31
N VAL A 86 5.55 -15.77 -0.16
CA VAL A 86 4.82 -16.71 -1.03
C VAL A 86 3.42 -16.90 -0.45
N ASP A 87 2.39 -16.82 -1.28
CA ASP A 87 1.01 -17.06 -0.88
C ASP A 87 0.41 -18.30 -1.59
N SER A 88 -0.72 -18.73 -1.05
CA SER A 88 -1.66 -19.68 -1.65
C SER A 88 -2.37 -19.08 -2.88
N ARG A 89 -2.98 -19.94 -3.71
CA ARG A 89 -3.79 -19.50 -4.86
C ARG A 89 -5.04 -18.72 -4.44
N GLU A 90 -5.49 -18.95 -3.21
CA GLU A 90 -6.64 -18.31 -2.61
C GLU A 90 -6.29 -16.96 -1.95
N TYR A 91 -5.01 -16.59 -1.93
CA TYR A 91 -4.47 -15.36 -1.33
C TYR A 91 -4.81 -15.21 0.16
N ALA A 92 -4.78 -16.31 0.92
CA ALA A 92 -5.18 -16.33 2.32
C ALA A 92 -4.34 -15.40 3.20
N THR A 93 -3.01 -15.40 3.00
CA THR A 93 -2.10 -14.56 3.78
C THR A 93 -2.33 -13.08 3.45
N LEU A 94 -2.41 -12.75 2.16
CA LEU A 94 -2.67 -11.39 1.71
C LEU A 94 -4.00 -10.85 2.23
N LYS A 95 -5.09 -11.63 2.16
CA LYS A 95 -6.40 -11.24 2.71
C LYS A 95 -6.35 -11.02 4.21
N THR A 96 -5.61 -11.85 4.94
CA THR A 96 -5.40 -11.69 6.38
C THR A 96 -4.66 -10.38 6.67
N MET A 97 -3.59 -10.07 5.93
CA MET A 97 -2.85 -8.82 6.07
C MET A 97 -3.72 -7.59 5.81
N ILE A 98 -4.55 -7.63 4.76
CA ILE A 98 -5.50 -6.53 4.46
C ILE A 98 -6.47 -6.31 5.62
N ASN A 99 -7.04 -7.39 6.19
CA ASN A 99 -7.95 -7.31 7.32
C ASN A 99 -7.28 -6.79 8.59
N VAL A 100 -6.13 -7.35 8.98
CA VAL A 100 -5.41 -6.97 10.21
C VAL A 100 -4.99 -5.51 10.19
N HIS A 101 -4.65 -4.99 9.02
CA HIS A 101 -4.28 -3.58 8.84
C HIS A 101 -5.46 -2.68 8.44
N GLU A 102 -6.68 -3.22 8.40
CA GLU A 102 -7.90 -2.51 8.00
C GLU A 102 -7.71 -1.72 6.68
N ALA A 103 -6.99 -2.29 5.71
CA ALA A 103 -6.62 -1.55 4.50
C ALA A 103 -7.80 -1.42 3.54
N TYR A 104 -8.42 -0.25 3.50
CA TYR A 104 -9.58 0.03 2.62
C TYR A 104 -9.20 0.58 1.24
N ASP A 105 -8.02 1.20 1.08
CA ASP A 105 -7.58 1.74 -0.20
C ASP A 105 -6.51 0.83 -0.83
N ILE A 106 -6.96 -0.07 -1.69
CA ILE A 106 -6.19 -1.18 -2.24
C ILE A 106 -5.81 -0.87 -3.69
N VAL A 107 -4.51 -0.90 -3.98
CA VAL A 107 -3.96 -0.69 -5.32
C VAL A 107 -3.20 -1.93 -5.77
N ILE A 108 -3.59 -2.52 -6.90
CA ILE A 108 -2.93 -3.71 -7.45
C ILE A 108 -2.22 -3.41 -8.76
N GLN A 109 -1.18 -4.19 -9.06
CA GLN A 109 -0.54 -4.16 -10.37
C GLN A 109 -1.49 -4.70 -11.44
N ASN A 110 -1.83 -3.89 -12.45
CA ASN A 110 -2.48 -4.36 -13.67
C ASN A 110 -1.43 -4.88 -14.68
N GLY A 111 -1.64 -6.07 -15.24
CA GLY A 111 -0.82 -6.64 -16.31
C GLY A 111 -1.47 -6.40 -17.67
N ASN A 112 -0.67 -6.31 -18.74
CA ASN A 112 -1.23 -6.46 -20.09
C ASN A 112 -1.85 -7.86 -20.17
N GLU A 113 -3.06 -7.92 -20.72
CA GLU A 113 -4.09 -8.98 -20.62
C GLU A 113 -3.66 -10.42 -21.05
N GLU A 114 -2.38 -10.70 -21.28
CA GLU A 114 -1.88 -12.00 -21.72
C GLU A 114 -1.93 -13.10 -20.64
N ARG A 115 -2.05 -12.79 -19.34
CA ARG A 115 -2.14 -13.81 -18.28
C ARG A 115 -3.17 -13.46 -17.21
N GLY A 116 -4.13 -14.36 -17.01
CA GLY A 116 -5.26 -14.21 -16.10
C GLY A 116 -4.93 -14.10 -14.59
N ALA A 117 -3.69 -14.27 -14.15
CA ALA A 117 -3.34 -14.24 -12.72
C ALA A 117 -3.68 -12.90 -12.03
N THR A 118 -3.34 -11.77 -12.66
CA THR A 118 -3.71 -10.45 -12.14
C THR A 118 -5.21 -10.21 -12.11
N LYS A 119 -5.94 -10.81 -13.07
CA LYS A 119 -7.40 -10.80 -13.09
C LYS A 119 -7.97 -11.64 -11.93
N LEU A 120 -7.38 -12.80 -11.65
CA LEU A 120 -7.74 -13.65 -10.51
C LEU A 120 -7.49 -12.95 -9.17
N LEU A 121 -6.35 -12.27 -9.01
CA LEU A 121 -6.07 -11.47 -7.81
C LEU A 121 -7.14 -10.37 -7.64
N GLY A 122 -7.42 -9.62 -8.70
CA GLY A 122 -8.46 -8.58 -8.67
C GLY A 122 -9.83 -9.14 -8.29
N GLU A 123 -10.26 -10.24 -8.92
CA GLU A 123 -11.53 -10.92 -8.61
C GLU A 123 -11.58 -11.45 -7.17
N ALA A 124 -10.50 -12.06 -6.69
CA ALA A 124 -10.39 -12.58 -5.34
C ALA A 124 -10.50 -11.45 -4.29
N LEU A 125 -9.90 -10.30 -4.55
CA LEU A 125 -9.97 -9.13 -3.67
C LEU A 125 -11.33 -8.43 -3.73
N MET A 126 -11.93 -8.28 -4.92
CA MET A 126 -13.29 -7.74 -5.04
C MET A 126 -14.32 -8.61 -4.31
N THR A 127 -14.13 -9.93 -4.33
CA THR A 127 -15.02 -10.87 -3.62
C THR A 127 -14.82 -10.81 -2.12
N ALA A 128 -13.57 -10.72 -1.65
CA ALA A 128 -13.27 -10.69 -0.21
C ALA A 128 -13.55 -9.33 0.44
N PHE A 129 -13.41 -8.24 -0.32
CA PHE A 129 -13.49 -6.86 0.17
C PHE A 129 -14.42 -6.01 -0.72
N PRO A 130 -15.73 -6.30 -0.76
CA PRO A 130 -16.67 -5.58 -1.63
C PRO A 130 -16.77 -4.08 -1.32
N ASP A 131 -16.51 -3.69 -0.06
CA ASP A 131 -16.60 -2.31 0.41
C ASP A 131 -15.27 -1.53 0.36
N ALA A 132 -14.16 -2.18 0.02
CA ALA A 132 -12.88 -1.50 -0.14
C ALA A 132 -12.81 -0.69 -1.45
N SER A 133 -12.02 0.37 -1.52
CA SER A 133 -11.62 1.00 -2.79
C SER A 133 -10.55 0.13 -3.45
N LEU A 134 -10.88 -0.54 -4.55
CA LEU A 134 -9.92 -1.35 -5.31
C LEU A 134 -9.60 -0.68 -6.65
N GLN A 135 -8.31 -0.39 -6.84
CA GLN A 135 -7.78 0.23 -8.04
C GLN A 135 -6.66 -0.63 -8.60
N SER A 136 -6.51 -0.61 -9.92
CA SER A 136 -5.39 -1.26 -10.59
C SER A 136 -4.55 -0.22 -11.33
N ILE A 137 -3.25 -0.46 -11.41
CA ILE A 137 -2.32 0.44 -12.11
C ILE A 137 -1.32 -0.32 -12.96
N HIS A 138 -1.06 0.21 -14.15
CA HIS A 138 -0.23 -0.44 -15.15
C HIS A 138 1.17 -0.85 -14.63
N ALA A 139 1.57 -2.10 -14.91
CA ALA A 139 2.82 -2.73 -14.49
C ALA A 139 4.09 -1.88 -14.64
N LYS A 140 4.17 -1.06 -15.70
CA LYS A 140 5.29 -0.14 -15.98
C LYS A 140 5.70 0.78 -14.81
N TYR A 141 4.81 1.03 -13.83
CA TYR A 141 5.10 1.89 -12.68
C TYR A 141 5.73 1.14 -11.50
N PHE A 142 5.58 -0.18 -11.45
CA PHE A 142 6.21 -1.03 -10.44
C PHE A 142 7.68 -1.25 -10.81
N LYS A 143 8.53 -0.32 -10.39
CA LYS A 143 9.97 -0.32 -10.68
C LYS A 143 10.77 -0.52 -9.39
N PRO A 144 11.28 -1.74 -9.13
CA PRO A 144 12.01 -2.05 -7.90
C PRO A 144 13.21 -1.14 -7.66
N GLU A 145 13.94 -0.76 -8.71
CA GLU A 145 15.13 0.10 -8.61
C GLU A 145 14.76 1.51 -8.13
N ARG A 146 13.59 2.01 -8.57
CA ARG A 146 13.05 3.28 -8.10
C ARG A 146 12.64 3.17 -6.63
N GLY A 147 11.96 2.09 -6.27
CA GLY A 147 11.56 1.80 -4.89
C GLY A 147 12.77 1.74 -3.95
N GLN A 148 13.83 1.06 -4.35
CA GLN A 148 15.10 1.01 -3.62
C GLN A 148 15.69 2.41 -3.41
N SER A 149 15.82 3.21 -4.47
CA SER A 149 16.37 4.57 -4.36
C SER A 149 15.51 5.45 -3.42
N GLN A 150 14.19 5.29 -3.47
CA GLN A 150 13.26 6.01 -2.59
C GLN A 150 13.36 5.53 -1.14
N LEU A 151 13.49 4.22 -0.92
CA LEU A 151 13.74 3.62 0.39
C LEU A 151 15.00 4.22 1.01
N GLU A 152 16.13 4.16 0.30
CA GLU A 152 17.41 4.69 0.77
C GLU A 152 17.33 6.20 1.10
N SER A 153 16.59 6.97 0.29
CA SER A 153 16.46 8.42 0.47
C SER A 153 15.57 8.80 1.66
N LEU A 154 14.42 8.16 1.80
CA LEU A 154 13.38 8.59 2.75
C LEU A 154 13.50 7.93 4.13
N MET A 155 14.09 6.74 4.20
CA MET A 155 14.22 5.97 5.44
C MET A 155 15.08 6.70 6.47
N ASN A 156 14.54 6.89 7.67
CA ASN A 156 15.30 7.29 8.84
C ASN A 156 15.94 6.06 9.49
N ALA A 157 17.27 5.95 9.44
CA ALA A 157 18.01 4.80 9.93
C ALA A 157 17.91 4.58 11.45
N GLU A 158 17.59 5.61 12.24
CA GLU A 158 17.53 5.48 13.71
C GLU A 158 16.27 4.77 14.20
N VAL A 159 15.18 4.86 13.43
CA VAL A 159 13.86 4.33 13.83
C VAL A 159 13.36 3.20 12.93
N SER A 160 14.03 2.96 11.80
CA SER A 160 13.62 1.96 10.82
C SER A 160 14.21 0.58 11.14
N THR A 161 13.43 -0.46 10.87
CA THR A 161 13.81 -1.86 11.08
C THR A 161 13.86 -2.56 9.72
N VAL A 162 14.90 -2.24 8.95
CA VAL A 162 15.11 -2.75 7.59
C VAL A 162 16.38 -3.59 7.56
N SER A 163 16.28 -4.86 7.20
CA SER A 163 17.43 -5.74 7.03
C SER A 163 18.15 -5.48 5.70
N GLU A 164 19.40 -5.94 5.59
CA GLU A 164 20.12 -5.94 4.30
C GLU A 164 19.35 -6.73 3.23
N GLY A 165 18.63 -7.78 3.63
CA GLY A 165 17.79 -8.59 2.74
C GLY A 165 16.60 -7.84 2.14
N CYS A 166 16.11 -6.78 2.81
CA CYS A 166 15.00 -5.97 2.31
C CYS A 166 15.29 -5.35 0.94
N PHE A 167 16.55 -4.99 0.66
CA PHE A 167 16.96 -4.44 -0.63
C PHE A 167 16.88 -5.44 -1.79
N ARG A 168 16.72 -6.73 -1.48
CA ARG A 168 16.54 -7.80 -2.47
C ARG A 168 15.07 -8.16 -2.70
N ARG A 169 14.15 -7.62 -1.89
CA ARG A 169 12.69 -7.84 -2.01
C ARG A 169 12.09 -7.00 -3.13
N SER A 170 12.35 -7.43 -4.37
CA SER A 170 12.04 -6.65 -5.57
C SER A 170 10.56 -6.33 -5.74
N LEU A 171 9.64 -7.22 -5.32
CA LEU A 171 8.20 -6.98 -5.46
C LEU A 171 7.73 -5.94 -4.44
N ALA A 172 8.19 -6.04 -3.19
CA ALA A 172 7.87 -5.05 -2.16
C ALA A 172 8.44 -3.66 -2.50
N LEU A 173 9.64 -3.60 -3.08
CA LEU A 173 10.23 -2.35 -3.56
C LEU A 173 9.47 -1.78 -4.77
N GLY A 174 9.02 -2.64 -5.69
CA GLY A 174 8.15 -2.22 -6.79
C GLY A 174 6.84 -1.62 -6.28
N ALA A 175 6.22 -2.25 -5.28
CA ALA A 175 5.03 -1.74 -4.60
C ALA A 175 5.29 -0.40 -3.89
N LEU A 176 6.42 -0.25 -3.20
CA LEU A 176 6.84 0.99 -2.55
C LEU A 176 6.92 2.17 -3.53
N ALA A 177 7.48 1.92 -4.72
CA ALA A 177 7.61 2.95 -5.75
C ALA A 177 6.25 3.52 -6.17
N VAL A 178 5.26 2.64 -6.30
CA VAL A 178 3.88 2.99 -6.63
C VAL A 178 3.17 3.61 -5.44
N LEU A 179 3.33 3.09 -4.22
CA LEU A 179 2.72 3.62 -3.00
C LEU A 179 3.07 5.10 -2.79
N LEU A 180 4.36 5.42 -2.84
CA LEU A 180 4.83 6.79 -2.67
C LEU A 180 4.27 7.73 -3.75
N LYS A 181 4.19 7.25 -4.99
CA LYS A 181 3.61 8.05 -6.08
C LYS A 181 2.10 8.19 -5.93
N TYR A 182 1.41 7.13 -5.53
CA TYR A 182 -0.03 7.11 -5.32
C TYR A 182 -0.46 8.09 -4.23
N ILE A 183 0.19 8.05 -3.07
CA ILE A 183 -0.08 8.95 -1.95
C ILE A 183 0.18 10.41 -2.34
N HIS A 184 1.27 10.65 -3.07
CA HIS A 184 1.60 11.98 -3.55
C HIS A 184 0.50 12.56 -4.45
N GLU A 185 -0.01 11.75 -5.38
CA GLU A 185 -1.02 12.18 -6.37
C GLU A 185 -2.43 12.29 -5.76
N THR A 186 -2.82 11.34 -4.90
CA THR A 186 -4.21 11.25 -4.40
C THR A 186 -4.42 11.99 -3.09
N ARG A 187 -3.39 12.12 -2.26
CA ARG A 187 -3.48 12.74 -0.92
C ARG A 187 -2.65 14.02 -0.78
N CYS A 188 -1.92 14.42 -1.83
CA CYS A 188 -1.01 15.58 -1.81
C CYS A 188 0.04 15.54 -0.68
N VAL A 189 0.44 14.33 -0.24
CA VAL A 189 1.42 14.15 0.84
C VAL A 189 2.81 13.95 0.26
N PHE A 190 3.80 14.65 0.83
CA PHE A 190 5.21 14.54 0.48
C PHE A 190 6.04 14.22 1.71
N PHE A 191 7.00 13.32 1.55
CA PHE A 191 7.92 12.96 2.62
C PHE A 191 9.26 13.67 2.46
N ARG A 192 9.78 14.16 3.58
CA ARG A 192 11.12 14.72 3.64
C ARG A 192 12.15 13.58 3.62
N VAL A 193 13.33 13.84 3.08
CA VAL A 193 14.49 12.95 3.17
C VAL A 193 14.75 12.57 4.64
N LYS A 194 14.98 11.28 4.91
CA LYS A 194 15.19 10.71 6.26
C LYS A 194 14.06 11.00 7.26
N SER A 195 12.81 11.08 6.82
CA SER A 195 11.65 11.34 7.70
C SER A 195 10.76 10.14 7.96
N LEU A 196 10.87 9.08 7.15
CA LEU A 196 9.99 7.92 7.26
C LEU A 196 10.60 6.84 8.14
N ARG A 197 9.78 6.28 9.03
CA ARG A 197 10.07 4.99 9.65
C ARG A 197 9.68 3.88 8.68
N ILE A 198 10.62 3.05 8.27
CA ILE A 198 10.35 1.91 7.42
C ILE A 198 10.48 0.63 8.24
N LYS A 199 9.48 -0.24 8.18
CA LYS A 199 9.52 -1.54 8.81
C LYS A 199 9.41 -2.64 7.77
N GLU A 200 10.36 -3.56 7.81
CA GLU A 200 10.22 -4.84 7.17
C GLU A 200 9.39 -5.76 8.06
N MET A 201 8.32 -6.33 7.51
CA MET A 201 7.50 -7.32 8.20
C MET A 201 7.81 -8.71 7.65
N GLY A 202 7.92 -9.69 8.54
CA GLY A 202 7.82 -11.10 8.21
C GLY A 202 6.38 -11.58 8.39
N VAL A 203 5.88 -12.38 7.44
CA VAL A 203 4.57 -13.07 7.62
C VAL A 203 4.60 -14.01 8.82
N ASN A 204 5.77 -14.56 9.15
CA ASN A 204 5.97 -15.49 10.26
C ASN A 204 6.11 -14.80 11.63
N ASP A 205 6.19 -13.47 11.68
CA ASP A 205 6.32 -12.73 12.94
C ASP A 205 4.96 -12.58 13.66
N THR A 206 3.88 -13.03 13.02
CA THR A 206 2.50 -12.98 13.50
C THR A 206 1.82 -14.34 13.36
N CYS A 207 1.03 -14.75 14.35
CA CYS A 207 0.15 -15.90 14.22
C CYS A 207 -1.06 -15.49 13.36
N MET A 208 -1.15 -16.03 12.14
CA MET A 208 -2.32 -15.84 11.29
C MET A 208 -3.47 -16.66 11.83
N ILE A 209 -4.56 -16.00 12.20
CA ILE A 209 -5.81 -16.63 12.60
C ILE A 209 -6.87 -16.11 11.63
N ASP A 210 -7.65 -17.00 11.02
CA ASP A 210 -8.68 -16.62 10.06
C ASP A 210 -9.84 -15.87 10.73
N PHE A 211 -10.63 -15.14 9.94
CA PHE A 211 -11.73 -14.32 10.45
C PHE A 211 -12.76 -15.13 11.25
N VAL A 212 -13.09 -16.36 10.81
CA VAL A 212 -14.06 -17.23 11.51
C VAL A 212 -13.51 -17.62 12.87
N SER A 213 -12.22 -17.96 12.92
CA SER A 213 -11.52 -18.22 14.18
C SER A 213 -11.41 -16.97 15.06
N TRP A 214 -11.17 -15.78 14.51
CA TRP A 214 -11.17 -14.51 15.26
C TRP A 214 -12.50 -14.20 15.91
N GLU A 215 -13.61 -14.37 15.17
CA GLU A 215 -14.96 -14.18 15.72
C GLU A 215 -15.30 -15.23 16.77
N SER A 216 -14.89 -16.49 16.55
CA SER A 216 -15.08 -17.60 17.49
C SER A 216 -14.25 -17.48 18.77
N LEU A 217 -13.16 -16.70 18.73
CA LEU A 217 -12.25 -16.49 19.85
C LEU A 217 -12.60 -15.24 20.67
N GLU A 218 -13.66 -14.49 20.31
CA GLU A 218 -14.12 -13.26 21.00
C GLU A 218 -12.97 -12.28 21.31
N ILE A 219 -11.96 -12.21 20.43
CA ILE A 219 -10.75 -11.40 20.66
C ILE A 219 -11.10 -9.90 20.77
N ILE A 220 -12.25 -9.49 20.22
CA ILE A 220 -12.82 -8.16 20.36
C ILE A 220 -14.23 -8.35 20.92
N ASP A 221 -14.48 -7.77 22.11
CA ASP A 221 -15.76 -7.86 22.78
C ASP A 221 -16.81 -7.04 22.00
N LYS A 222 -17.89 -7.69 21.56
CA LYS A 222 -18.95 -7.03 20.76
C LYS A 222 -19.77 -6.04 21.59
N ASP A 223 -19.71 -6.14 22.91
CA ASP A 223 -20.48 -5.30 23.84
C ASP A 223 -19.79 -3.96 24.18
N ASP A 224 -18.54 -3.75 23.75
CA ASP A 224 -17.79 -2.55 24.13
C ASP A 224 -17.78 -1.43 23.06
N ALA A 225 -18.92 -1.25 22.39
CA ALA A 225 -19.17 -0.11 21.49
C ALA A 225 -19.13 1.26 22.20
N SER A 226 -18.84 1.31 23.51
CA SER A 226 -18.68 2.54 24.29
C SER A 226 -17.32 2.72 24.97
N VAL A 227 -16.43 1.72 24.99
CA VAL A 227 -15.04 1.87 25.44
C VAL A 227 -14.09 1.26 24.41
N GLY A 228 -14.13 1.82 23.20
CA GLY A 228 -13.12 1.57 22.17
C GLY A 228 -11.76 2.17 22.53
N HIS A 229 -11.16 1.80 23.66
CA HIS A 229 -9.79 2.12 24.01
C HIS A 229 -9.29 1.25 25.18
N ARG A 230 -8.23 0.48 24.89
CA ARG A 230 -7.21 -0.12 25.80
C ARG A 230 -7.39 -1.58 26.20
N GLU A 231 -6.98 -2.49 25.33
CA GLU A 231 -6.45 -3.80 25.77
C GLU A 231 -5.02 -4.09 25.27
N PHE A 232 -4.46 -3.30 24.34
CA PHE A 232 -3.02 -3.36 24.02
C PHE A 232 -2.10 -2.86 25.16
N SER A 233 -2.65 -2.32 26.25
CA SER A 233 -1.89 -1.95 27.45
C SER A 233 -1.67 -3.09 28.44
N LYS A 234 -2.30 -4.27 28.27
CA LYS A 234 -2.13 -5.41 29.20
C LYS A 234 -1.10 -6.45 28.76
N LEU A 235 -0.60 -6.39 27.52
CA LEU A 235 0.40 -7.34 27.00
C LEU A 235 1.83 -6.79 26.96
N ARG A 236 2.07 -5.64 27.60
CA ARG A 236 3.42 -5.10 27.76
C ARG A 236 3.93 -5.40 29.18
N ASN A 237 4.46 -6.60 29.35
CA ASN A 237 5.48 -6.88 30.37
C ASN A 237 6.85 -6.84 29.68
#